data_AF-A0A838JGK4-F1
#
_entry.id   AF-A0A838JGK4-F1
#
_cell.length_a   1.000
_cell.length_b   1.000
_cell.length_c   1.000
_cell.angle_alpha   90.00
_cell.angle_beta   90.00
_cell.angle_gamma   90.00
#
_symmetry.space_group_name_H-M   'P 1'
#
loop_
_entity.id
_entity.type
_entity.pdbx_description
1 polymer ?
#
loop_
_entity_poly.entity_id
_entity_poly.type
_entity_poly.pdbx_seq_one_letter_code
_entity_poly.pdbx_strand_id
1 'polypeptide(L)'
;MLNFPAVRLAVTDDAYILSAETSLTTLSSAVVGGGFQQSRTIVNRHVPLTYDCSDPVGDLQRFASALNITDPFVGMLTGVPMNGTRVV
;
A
#
# COMPACT_ATOMS: atom_id res chain seq x y z
N MET A 1 10.30 -11.71 8.58
CA MET A 1 9.15 -11.41 9.46
C MET A 1 9.34 -9.99 9.95
N LEU A 2 8.33 -9.10 9.87
CA LEU A 2 8.48 -7.74 10.41
C LEU A 2 8.74 -7.82 11.92
N ASN A 3 9.71 -7.06 12.42
CA ASN A 3 9.92 -6.86 13.85
C ASN A 3 9.24 -5.56 14.34
N PHE A 4 7.95 -5.40 13.98
CA PHE A 4 7.11 -4.30 14.46
C PHE A 4 5.88 -4.89 15.15
N PRO A 5 5.78 -4.80 16.49
CA PRO A 5 4.62 -5.29 17.23
C PRO A 5 3.33 -4.67 16.69
N ALA A 6 2.25 -5.47 16.63
CA ALA A 6 0.93 -5.06 16.16
C ALA A 6 0.86 -4.60 14.69
N VAL A 7 1.89 -4.86 13.89
CA VAL A 7 1.91 -4.63 12.44
C VAL A 7 2.07 -5.96 11.72
N ARG A 8 1.18 -6.23 10.76
CA ARG A 8 1.17 -7.44 9.94
C ARG A 8 1.43 -7.08 8.49
N LEU A 9 2.11 -7.96 7.78
CA LEU A 9 2.32 -7.85 6.34
C LEU A 9 1.65 -9.03 5.65
N ALA A 10 0.74 -8.73 4.74
CA ALA A 10 0.29 -9.67 3.72
C ALA A 10 1.03 -9.37 2.41
N VAL A 11 1.44 -10.44 1.73
CA VAL A 11 2.06 -10.38 0.40
C VAL A 11 1.14 -11.12 -0.55
N THR A 12 0.75 -10.44 -1.62
CA THR A 12 0.03 -11.02 -2.76
C THR A 12 0.93 -10.99 -3.98
N ASP A 13 0.46 -11.53 -5.10
CA ASP A 13 1.20 -11.44 -6.37
C ASP A 13 1.35 -9.98 -6.86
N ASP A 14 0.44 -9.09 -6.45
CA ASP A 14 0.35 -7.72 -6.95
C ASP A 14 0.66 -6.64 -5.90
N ALA A 15 0.75 -6.96 -4.62
CA ALA A 15 0.90 -5.94 -3.57
C ALA A 15 1.48 -6.44 -2.24
N TYR A 16 2.18 -5.53 -1.57
CA TYR A 16 2.45 -5.57 -0.14
C TYR A 16 1.37 -4.80 0.60
N ILE A 17 0.75 -5.42 1.58
CA ILE A 17 -0.31 -4.82 2.39
C ILE A 17 0.11 -4.89 3.85
N LEU A 18 0.41 -3.74 4.41
CA LEU A 18 0.74 -3.59 5.81
C LEU A 18 -0.52 -3.15 6.56
N SER A 19 -0.85 -3.88 7.63
CA SER A 19 -2.01 -3.62 8.47
C SER A 19 -1.57 -3.49 9.94
N ALA A 20 -1.98 -2.42 10.59
CA ALA A 20 -1.72 -2.15 11.99
C ALA A 20 -2.99 -2.30 12.84
N GLU A 21 -2.86 -2.83 14.06
CA GLU A 21 -4.00 -2.98 14.98
C GLU A 21 -4.44 -1.62 15.55
N THR A 22 -3.52 -0.65 15.60
CA THR A 22 -3.75 0.75 16.01
C THR A 22 -3.46 1.70 14.86
N SER A 23 -4.06 2.90 14.90
CA SER A 23 -3.81 3.91 13.88
C SER A 23 -2.37 4.41 13.94
N LEU A 24 -1.73 4.49 12.78
CA LEU A 24 -0.38 5.05 12.61
C LEU A 24 -0.49 6.49 12.12
N THR A 25 0.32 7.38 12.72
CA THR A 25 0.60 8.69 12.13
C THR A 25 1.56 8.48 10.96
N THR A 26 1.13 8.79 9.74
CA THR A 26 1.92 8.60 8.52
C THR A 26 2.25 9.94 7.88
N LEU A 27 3.45 10.04 7.30
CA LEU A 27 3.82 11.08 6.36
C LEU A 27 4.36 10.40 5.09
N SER A 28 3.72 10.65 3.95
CA SER A 28 4.10 10.01 2.68
C SER A 28 3.80 10.89 1.47
N SER A 29 4.53 10.69 0.38
CA SER A 29 4.18 11.22 -0.96
C SER A 29 3.35 10.22 -1.77
N ALA A 30 2.57 9.38 -1.09
CA ALA A 30 1.74 8.35 -1.68
C ALA A 30 0.70 8.91 -2.67
N VAL A 31 0.34 8.07 -3.65
CA VAL A 31 -0.70 8.37 -4.66
C VAL A 31 -2.05 8.56 -3.99
N VAL A 32 -2.40 7.64 -3.08
CA VAL A 32 -3.60 7.75 -2.23
C VAL A 32 -3.16 8.07 -0.81
N GLY A 33 -3.75 9.08 -0.19
CA GLY A 33 -3.44 9.41 1.19
C GLY A 33 -2.01 9.94 1.38
N GLY A 34 -1.53 10.78 0.46
CA GLY A 34 -0.30 11.54 0.67
C GLY A 34 -0.45 12.60 1.77
N GLY A 35 0.67 13.15 2.23
CA GLY A 35 0.74 14.12 3.33
C GLY A 35 0.71 13.48 4.72
N PHE A 36 0.43 14.31 5.73
CA PHE A 36 0.21 13.86 7.10
C PHE A 36 -1.20 13.29 7.25
N GLN A 37 -1.31 12.05 7.71
CA GLN A 37 -2.61 11.44 7.99
C GLN A 37 -2.53 10.37 9.08
N GLN A 38 -3.70 9.85 9.45
CA GLN A 38 -3.86 8.68 10.30
C GLN A 38 -4.32 7.51 9.43
N SER A 39 -3.62 6.38 9.49
CA SER A 39 -4.00 5.19 8.72
C SER A 39 -3.64 3.91 9.47
N ARG A 40 -4.45 2.87 9.29
CA ARG A 40 -4.16 1.50 9.74
C ARG A 40 -3.62 0.63 8.61
N THR A 41 -3.72 1.07 7.37
CA THR A 41 -3.41 0.27 6.19
C THR A 41 -2.51 1.02 5.23
N ILE A 42 -1.43 0.36 4.82
CA ILE A 42 -0.51 0.84 3.79
C ILE A 42 -0.46 -0.22 2.69
N VAL A 43 -0.72 0.20 1.46
CA VAL A 43 -0.69 -0.64 0.27
C VAL A 43 0.45 -0.16 -0.62
N ASN A 44 1.34 -1.05 -1.02
CA ASN A 44 2.30 -0.82 -2.08
C ASN A 44 2.04 -1.82 -3.21
N ARG A 45 1.35 -1.37 -4.25
CA ARG A 45 0.94 -2.20 -5.39
C ARG A 45 2.02 -2.19 -6.46
N HIS A 46 2.40 -3.37 -6.92
CA HIS A 46 3.22 -3.52 -8.11
C HIS A 46 2.42 -3.16 -9.36
N VAL A 47 3.07 -2.43 -10.26
CA VAL A 47 2.56 -2.14 -11.60
C VAL A 47 3.67 -2.41 -12.63
N PRO A 48 3.33 -2.84 -13.85
CA PRO A 48 4.35 -3.06 -14.88
C PRO A 48 5.06 -1.74 -15.22
N LEU A 49 6.29 -1.81 -15.74
CA LEU A 49 7.03 -0.61 -16.19
C LEU A 49 6.32 0.14 -17.33
N THR A 50 5.40 -0.52 -18.03
CA THR A 50 4.54 0.05 -19.08
C THR A 50 3.24 0.62 -18.52
N TYR A 51 3.11 0.78 -17.20
CA TYR A 51 1.92 1.34 -16.57
C TYR A 51 1.71 2.78 -17.03
N ASP A 52 0.61 3.00 -17.75
CA ASP A 52 0.18 4.28 -18.29
C ASP A 52 -1.30 4.48 -17.94
N CYS A 53 -1.56 4.89 -16.70
CA CYS A 53 -2.91 5.16 -16.21
C CYS A 53 -3.09 6.66 -15.98
N SER A 54 -4.13 7.22 -16.58
CA SER A 54 -4.49 8.64 -16.41
C SER A 54 -5.13 8.96 -15.06
N ASP A 55 -5.72 7.97 -14.39
CA ASP A 55 -6.29 8.09 -13.05
C ASP A 55 -5.71 7.02 -12.09
N PRO A 56 -4.45 7.20 -11.64
CA PRO A 56 -3.80 6.25 -10.76
C PRO A 56 -4.42 6.22 -9.35
N VAL A 57 -5.12 7.29 -8.94
CA VAL A 57 -5.84 7.35 -7.67
C VAL A 57 -7.05 6.42 -7.71
N GLY A 58 -7.92 6.57 -8.71
CA GLY A 58 -9.11 5.74 -8.86
C GLY A 58 -8.78 4.28 -9.21
N ASP A 59 -7.70 4.02 -9.94
CA ASP A 59 -7.17 2.67 -10.15
C ASP A 59 -6.74 2.01 -8.83
N LEU A 60 -5.97 2.70 -8.00
CA LEU A 60 -5.50 2.15 -6.72
C LEU A 60 -6.64 1.99 -5.69
N GLN A 61 -7.63 2.87 -5.70
CA GLN A 61 -8.84 2.74 -4.87
C GLN A 61 -9.68 1.53 -5.27
N ARG A 62 -9.84 1.26 -6.58
CA ARG A 62 -10.53 0.06 -7.07
C ARG A 62 -9.79 -1.21 -6.67
N PHE A 63 -8.47 -1.22 -6.79
CA PHE A 63 -7.64 -2.33 -6.30
C PHE A 63 -7.82 -2.57 -4.80
N ALA A 64 -7.73 -1.51 -3.98
CA ALA A 64 -7.94 -1.61 -2.54
C ALA A 64 -9.35 -2.13 -2.18
N SER A 65 -10.37 -1.64 -2.89
CA SER A 65 -11.76 -2.08 -2.71
C SER A 65 -11.95 -3.57 -3.03
N ALA A 66 -11.30 -4.09 -4.09
CA ALA A 66 -11.32 -5.52 -4.43
C ALA A 66 -10.68 -6.40 -3.34
N LEU A 67 -9.83 -5.83 -2.49
CA LEU A 67 -9.23 -6.47 -1.31
C LEU A 67 -10.02 -6.23 -0.02
N ASN A 68 -11.21 -5.61 -0.09
CA ASN A 68 -12.03 -5.19 1.04
C ASN A 68 -11.36 -4.14 1.97
N ILE A 69 -10.39 -3.38 1.45
CA ILE A 69 -9.81 -2.24 2.16
C ILE A 69 -10.74 -1.04 1.94
N THR A 70 -11.59 -0.76 2.94
CA THR A 70 -12.63 0.28 2.87
C THR A 70 -12.34 1.47 3.76
N ASP A 71 -11.51 1.30 4.78
CA ASP A 71 -10.99 2.39 5.62
C ASP A 71 -9.96 3.24 4.86
N PRO A 72 -9.73 4.51 5.28
CA PRO A 72 -8.63 5.32 4.75
C PRO A 72 -7.29 4.58 4.80
N PHE A 73 -6.55 4.65 3.69
CA PHE A 73 -5.27 3.96 3.53
C PHE A 73 -4.21 4.87 2.87
N VAL A 74 -2.94 4.49 3.05
CA VAL A 74 -1.81 5.06 2.30
C VAL A 74 -1.54 4.13 1.12
N GLY A 75 -1.64 4.63 -0.12
CA GLY A 75 -1.50 3.82 -1.33
C GLY A 75 -0.35 4.27 -2.22
N MET A 76 0.61 3.38 -2.45
CA MET A 76 1.77 3.58 -3.31
C MET A 76 1.74 2.62 -4.49
N LEU A 77 2.44 3.00 -5.56
CA LEU A 77 2.68 2.18 -6.74
C LEU A 77 4.19 1.94 -6.87
N THR A 78 4.58 0.75 -7.33
CA THR A 78 5.99 0.42 -7.59
C THR A 78 6.16 -0.36 -8.89
N GLY A 79 7.15 0.01 -9.69
CA GLY A 79 7.60 -0.76 -10.86
C GLY A 79 8.59 -1.88 -10.51
N VAL A 80 9.00 -1.98 -9.26
CA VAL A 80 10.00 -2.96 -8.81
C VAL A 80 9.35 -4.34 -8.72
N PRO A 81 9.95 -5.38 -9.32
CA PRO A 81 9.49 -6.76 -9.16
C PRO A 81 9.40 -7.16 -7.68
N MET A 82 8.35 -7.90 -7.32
CA MET A 82 8.11 -8.31 -5.93
C MET A 82 9.01 -9.47 -5.46
N ASN A 83 9.83 -10.04 -6.35
CA ASN A 83 10.77 -11.11 -6.00
C ASN A 83 12.03 -10.55 -5.31
N GLY A 84 12.29 -10.99 -4.07
CA GLY A 84 13.49 -10.59 -3.34
C GLY A 84 13.37 -9.28 -2.54
N THR A 85 12.18 -8.65 -2.51
CA THR A 85 11.92 -7.50 -1.63
C THR A 85 12.08 -7.90 -0.18
N ARG A 86 12.83 -7.09 0.57
CA ARG A 86 13.02 -7.25 2.01
C ARG A 86 12.31 -6.12 2.73
N VAL A 87 11.65 -6.45 3.84
CA VAL A 87 11.30 -5.44 4.83
C VAL A 87 12.51 -5.25 5.73
N VAL A 88 13.03 -4.03 5.78
CA VAL A 88 14.18 -3.61 6.60
C VAL A 88 13.72 -2.78 7.79
#